data_AF-A0A7C5E2S6-F1
#
_entry.id   AF-A0A7C5E2S6-F1
#
_cell.length_a   1.000
_cell.length_b   1.000
_cell.length_c   1.000
_cell.angle_alpha   90.00
_cell.angle_beta   90.00
_cell.angle_gamma   90.00
#
_symmetry.space_group_name_H-M   'P 1'
#
loop_
_entity.id
_entity.type
_entity.pdbx_description
1 polymer ?
#
loop_
_entity_poly.entity_id
_entity_poly.type
_entity_poly.pdbx_seq_one_letter_code
_entity_poly.pdbx_strand_id
1 'polypeptide(L)'
;MSATSAREPNVSLPEHPAQQPKPRAWSISSKRALLAALAVFVLTCANFISLSTFWTDTYGKAPEGASGSPIFSRDDFPPPVAQQDSFQDVSQILSPPPVPTLSPPAVLTPTLTTTLETKIQHVVIISIDGLRPDALLAADAPTLDRLIIAGAYSPNAQTVKISETLPSHASMVSGVIPERHGILWGVPYIGWPGMNGPTIFSLAHEAGLSTAMVFGKDKLHYLALPNSVDQCLGSDTHDPEIRDNAIKVIQAGLPHLMFVHFPDVDRVGHGYGWMSPNQFLAITFVDNLIGELLLELENGGYRNSTLLIVTSDHGGHGFRHGDDSPIDRTIPWLAVGPGVKQGVTLGSSINTYDTAATALYALELPVPEDWDGKPVTEIFQ
;
A
#
# COMPACT_ATOMS: atom_id res chain seq x y z
N MET A 1 67.07 36.11 -22.55
CA MET A 1 67.27 37.33 -21.76
C MET A 1 66.20 37.31 -20.67
N SER A 2 66.34 36.60 -19.55
CA SER A 2 67.12 36.92 -18.34
C SER A 2 67.08 38.40 -17.94
N ALA A 3 66.33 38.70 -16.87
CA ALA A 3 66.77 39.58 -15.79
C ALA A 3 65.84 39.43 -14.57
N THR A 4 66.40 38.85 -13.52
CA THR A 4 65.94 38.73 -12.14
C THR A 4 66.07 40.04 -11.36
N SER A 5 65.25 40.23 -10.32
CA SER A 5 65.68 40.93 -9.09
C SER A 5 64.93 40.37 -7.88
N ALA A 6 65.70 40.03 -6.85
CA ALA A 6 65.30 39.36 -5.62
C ALA A 6 65.54 40.25 -4.39
N ARG A 7 64.93 39.84 -3.25
CA ARG A 7 65.22 40.08 -1.82
C ARG A 7 64.02 40.64 -1.05
N GLU A 8 63.71 40.25 0.19
CA GLU A 8 64.06 39.15 1.12
C GLU A 8 63.05 39.24 2.31
N PRO A 9 63.09 38.39 3.36
CA PRO A 9 61.90 37.87 4.04
C PRO A 9 61.53 38.64 5.32
N ASN A 10 60.36 38.33 5.91
CA ASN A 10 60.12 38.67 7.30
C ASN A 10 59.50 37.51 8.10
N VAL A 11 59.86 37.51 9.37
CA VAL A 11 59.91 36.42 10.33
C VAL A 11 58.54 36.16 10.98
N SER A 12 58.29 34.89 11.27
CA SER A 12 57.14 34.32 12.00
C SER A 12 57.13 34.62 13.50
N LEU A 13 55.94 34.60 14.13
CA LEU A 13 55.56 34.04 15.47
C LEU A 13 54.26 34.72 15.98
N PRO A 14 53.50 34.17 16.97
CA PRO A 14 52.80 32.88 17.02
C PRO A 14 51.29 33.03 17.39
N GLU A 15 50.61 31.89 17.50
CA GLU A 15 49.17 31.63 17.65
C GLU A 15 48.45 32.26 18.88
N HIS A 16 47.14 32.51 18.72
CA HIS A 16 46.15 32.56 19.80
C HIS A 16 44.92 31.69 19.44
N PRO A 17 44.24 31.07 20.43
CA PRO A 17 43.42 29.88 20.24
C PRO A 17 42.01 30.17 19.74
N ALA A 18 41.47 29.20 18.98
CA ALA A 18 40.12 29.18 18.46
C ALA A 18 39.05 29.29 19.56
N GLN A 19 38.14 30.26 19.41
CA GLN A 19 36.93 30.38 20.21
C GLN A 19 35.91 29.29 19.82
N GLN A 20 35.40 28.54 20.79
CA GLN A 20 34.28 27.63 20.61
C GLN A 20 32.98 28.40 20.28
N PRO A 21 32.12 27.90 19.38
CA PRO A 21 30.85 28.56 19.09
C PRO A 21 29.84 28.35 20.23
N LYS A 22 29.24 29.45 20.70
CA LYS A 22 28.08 29.47 21.61
C LYS A 22 26.84 28.85 20.92
N PRO A 23 25.96 28.16 21.67
CA PRO A 23 24.73 27.59 21.11
C PRO A 23 23.80 28.71 20.59
N ARG A 24 23.37 28.59 19.33
CA ARG A 24 22.43 29.51 18.69
C ARG A 24 21.04 29.39 19.33
N ALA A 25 20.51 30.53 19.76
CA ALA A 25 19.09 30.68 20.06
C ALA A 25 18.24 30.36 18.82
N TRP A 26 17.12 29.67 19.04
CA TRP A 26 16.23 29.17 18.01
C TRP A 26 15.62 30.32 17.17
N SER A 27 15.61 30.16 15.85
CA SER A 27 15.07 31.17 14.93
C SER A 27 13.54 31.20 14.95
N ILE A 28 12.97 32.34 14.54
CA ILE A 28 11.52 32.63 14.50
C ILE A 28 10.72 31.62 13.65
N SER A 29 11.34 30.84 12.73
CA SER A 29 10.66 29.77 11.99
C SER A 29 10.26 28.58 12.87
N SER A 30 11.03 28.32 13.93
CA SER A 30 10.80 27.21 14.86
C SER A 30 9.63 27.47 15.83
N LYS A 31 9.26 28.73 16.02
CA LYS A 31 8.08 29.13 16.82
C LYS A 31 6.77 29.00 16.05
N ARG A 32 6.79 29.02 14.71
CA ARG A 32 5.61 28.83 13.86
C ARG A 32 5.21 27.36 13.71
N ALA A 33 6.18 26.44 13.71
CA ALA A 33 5.92 25.00 13.71
C ALA A 33 5.24 24.52 15.00
N LEU A 34 5.61 25.09 16.16
CA LEU A 34 4.99 24.75 17.44
C LEU A 34 3.57 25.32 17.59
N LEU A 35 3.29 26.50 17.02
CA LEU A 35 1.94 27.08 16.98
C LEU A 35 1.00 26.34 16.00
N ALA A 36 1.52 25.79 14.91
CA ALA A 36 0.75 24.92 14.01
C ALA A 36 0.41 23.58 14.67
N ALA A 37 1.34 22.98 15.42
CA ALA A 37 1.08 21.76 16.19
C ALA A 37 0.05 21.96 17.32
N LEU A 38 0.08 23.11 18.01
CA LEU A 38 -0.94 23.43 19.02
C LEU A 38 -2.31 23.75 18.41
N ALA A 39 -2.36 24.36 17.23
CA ALA A 39 -3.62 24.63 16.53
C ALA A 39 -4.30 23.32 16.08
N VAL A 40 -3.53 22.34 15.61
CA VAL A 40 -4.03 21.00 15.27
C VAL A 40 -4.55 20.27 16.52
N PHE A 41 -3.90 20.42 17.67
CA PHE A 41 -4.33 19.80 18.93
C PHE A 41 -5.59 20.45 19.55
N VAL A 42 -5.83 21.74 19.30
CA VAL A 42 -7.06 22.42 19.77
C VAL A 42 -8.23 22.17 18.81
N LEU A 43 -7.98 21.97 17.51
CA LEU A 43 -9.01 21.59 16.53
C LEU A 43 -9.49 20.14 16.67
N THR A 44 -8.65 19.22 17.14
CA THR A 44 -9.06 17.82 17.42
C THR A 44 -10.01 17.70 18.61
N CYS A 45 -9.97 18.60 19.59
CA CYS A 45 -10.92 18.59 20.72
C CYS A 45 -12.28 19.24 20.37
N ALA A 46 -12.34 20.14 19.39
CA ALA A 46 -13.57 20.84 19.03
C ALA A 46 -14.44 20.11 17.98
N ASN A 47 -13.88 19.16 17.23
CA ASN A 47 -14.62 18.43 16.18
C ASN A 47 -15.36 17.18 16.65
N PHE A 48 -15.19 16.74 17.91
CA PHE A 48 -15.91 15.58 18.44
C PHE A 48 -17.44 15.77 18.56
N ILE A 49 -17.93 17.02 18.53
CA ILE A 49 -19.36 17.32 18.60
C ILE A 49 -19.97 17.60 17.21
N SER A 50 -19.14 17.79 16.17
CA SER A 50 -19.63 18.08 14.80
C SER A 50 -19.69 16.86 13.88
N LEU A 51 -19.06 15.73 14.22
CA LEU A 51 -19.18 14.49 13.43
C LEU A 51 -20.54 13.80 13.60
N SER A 52 -21.23 13.98 14.74
CA SER A 52 -22.53 13.34 14.99
C SER A 52 -23.67 13.98 14.20
N THR A 53 -23.58 15.27 13.89
CA THR A 53 -24.58 15.99 13.08
C THR A 53 -24.32 15.89 11.58
N PHE A 54 -23.06 15.71 11.15
CA PHE A 54 -22.70 15.56 9.73
C PHE A 54 -23.08 14.17 9.16
N TRP A 55 -23.14 13.15 10.03
CA TRP A 55 -23.51 11.78 9.66
C TRP A 55 -24.98 11.65 9.23
N THR A 56 -25.90 12.36 9.90
CA THR A 56 -27.34 12.37 9.57
C THR A 56 -27.64 13.03 8.23
N ASP A 57 -26.90 14.05 7.81
CA ASP A 57 -27.19 14.77 6.57
C ASP A 57 -26.62 14.10 5.31
N THR A 58 -25.55 13.30 5.46
CA THR A 58 -24.86 12.66 4.32
C THR A 58 -25.38 11.26 4.00
N TYR A 59 -25.94 10.55 4.99
CA TYR A 59 -26.48 9.18 4.82
C TYR A 59 -27.97 9.05 5.19
N GLY A 60 -28.64 10.15 5.60
CA GLY A 60 -30.04 10.13 6.05
C GLY A 60 -31.08 10.55 5.01
N LYS A 61 -30.69 10.89 3.77
CA LYS A 61 -31.65 11.12 2.68
C LYS A 61 -31.31 10.28 1.47
N ALA A 62 -31.98 9.13 1.38
CA ALA A 62 -32.21 8.50 0.09
C ALA A 62 -32.87 9.53 -0.86
N PRO A 63 -32.48 9.61 -2.14
CA PRO A 63 -33.33 10.25 -3.14
C PRO A 63 -34.69 9.54 -3.10
N GLU A 64 -35.78 10.31 -3.15
CA GLU A 64 -37.15 9.80 -3.09
C GLU A 64 -37.34 8.63 -4.09
N GLY A 65 -37.46 7.39 -3.59
CA GLY A 65 -37.80 6.23 -4.42
C GLY A 65 -37.24 4.86 -4.02
N ALA A 66 -36.24 4.74 -3.14
CA ALA A 66 -35.67 3.44 -2.78
C ALA A 66 -36.23 2.91 -1.44
N SER A 67 -37.14 1.94 -1.51
CA SER A 67 -37.65 1.23 -0.34
C SER A 67 -36.67 0.15 0.13
N GLY A 68 -35.87 0.45 1.14
CA GLY A 68 -35.05 -0.52 1.87
C GLY A 68 -34.69 0.04 3.24
N SER A 69 -35.05 -0.66 4.32
CA SER A 69 -34.72 -0.26 5.68
C SER A 69 -33.19 -0.29 5.93
N PRO A 70 -32.61 0.60 6.75
CA PRO A 70 -31.20 0.55 7.09
C PRO A 70 -30.89 -0.69 7.95
N ILE A 71 -29.76 -1.35 7.67
CA ILE A 71 -29.42 -2.69 8.18
C ILE A 71 -28.59 -2.70 9.49
N PHE A 72 -28.17 -1.56 10.06
CA PHE A 72 -27.38 -1.58 11.33
C PHE A 72 -27.71 -0.45 12.32
N SER A 73 -27.61 -0.77 13.62
CA SER A 73 -27.80 0.15 14.75
C SER A 73 -26.46 0.44 15.43
N ARG A 74 -26.41 1.56 16.17
CA ARG A 74 -25.27 2.04 16.98
C ARG A 74 -24.75 0.99 17.98
N ASP A 75 -25.57 0.00 18.32
CA ASP A 75 -25.29 -0.99 19.36
C ASP A 75 -24.57 -2.25 18.84
N ASP A 76 -24.29 -2.33 17.52
CA ASP A 76 -23.63 -3.47 16.88
C ASP A 76 -22.08 -3.41 16.97
N PHE A 77 -21.51 -2.43 17.70
CA PHE A 77 -20.05 -2.22 17.83
C PHE A 77 -19.56 -2.34 19.27
N PRO A 78 -18.47 -3.07 19.56
CA PRO A 78 -17.88 -3.11 20.89
C PRO A 78 -17.26 -1.75 21.27
N PRO A 79 -17.33 -1.32 22.54
CA PRO A 79 -16.72 -0.09 22.99
C PRO A 79 -15.18 -0.18 23.00
N PRO A 80 -14.47 0.94 22.84
CA PRO A 80 -13.01 0.96 22.86
C PRO A 80 -12.45 0.56 24.23
N VAL A 81 -11.42 -0.30 24.23
CA VAL A 81 -10.68 -0.70 25.43
C VAL A 81 -9.87 0.49 25.94
N ALA A 82 -10.20 0.99 27.13
CA ALA A 82 -9.42 2.01 27.81
C ALA A 82 -8.13 1.41 28.38
N GLN A 83 -6.96 1.90 27.95
CA GLN A 83 -5.70 1.66 28.64
C GLN A 83 -5.70 2.43 29.96
N GLN A 84 -5.60 1.71 31.08
CA GLN A 84 -5.32 2.30 32.39
C GLN A 84 -3.81 2.46 32.58
N ASP A 85 -3.33 3.70 32.49
CA ASP A 85 -2.00 4.06 32.96
C ASP A 85 -1.99 4.07 34.50
N SER A 86 -1.22 3.17 35.10
CA SER A 86 -0.86 3.26 36.52
C SER A 86 0.66 3.41 36.66
N PHE A 87 1.08 4.62 37.05
CA PHE A 87 2.45 4.89 37.44
C PHE A 87 2.63 4.46 38.89
N GLN A 88 3.52 3.49 39.15
CA GLN A 88 4.01 3.20 40.49
C GLN A 88 5.32 3.94 40.79
N ASP A 89 5.38 4.45 42.01
CA ASP A 89 6.44 5.21 42.67
C ASP A 89 7.74 4.37 42.79
N VAL A 90 8.84 4.84 42.19
CA VAL A 90 10.13 4.13 42.09
C VAL A 90 11.16 4.55 43.16
N SER A 91 10.72 5.06 44.31
CA SER A 91 11.63 5.63 45.32
C SER A 91 12.23 4.65 46.35
N GLN A 92 12.16 3.32 46.17
CA GLN A 92 12.67 2.34 47.17
C GLN A 92 13.64 1.25 46.69
N ILE A 93 14.56 1.53 45.75
CA ILE A 93 15.66 0.58 45.46
C ILE A 93 17.01 1.32 45.41
N LEU A 94 17.56 1.64 46.59
CA LEU A 94 18.93 2.10 46.74
C LEU A 94 19.70 1.17 47.67
N SER A 95 20.24 0.11 47.10
CA SER A 95 21.44 -0.59 47.58
C SER A 95 22.12 -1.25 46.38
N PRO A 96 23.40 -0.98 46.09
CA PRO A 96 24.08 -1.62 44.97
C PRO A 96 24.33 -3.10 45.31
N PRO A 97 24.07 -4.03 44.37
CA PRO A 97 24.40 -5.44 44.57
C PRO A 97 25.93 -5.66 44.53
N PRO A 98 26.44 -6.72 45.17
CA PRO A 98 27.85 -7.07 45.13
C PRO A 98 28.30 -7.43 43.71
N VAL A 99 29.50 -6.98 43.33
CA VAL A 99 30.10 -7.19 42.01
C VAL A 99 30.37 -8.68 41.78
N PRO A 100 29.78 -9.32 40.75
CA PRO A 100 30.12 -10.68 40.39
C PRO A 100 31.47 -10.73 39.66
N THR A 101 32.33 -11.65 40.09
CA THR A 101 33.59 -11.99 39.42
C THR A 101 33.29 -12.60 38.05
N LEU A 102 33.58 -11.88 36.97
CA LEU A 102 33.37 -12.36 35.60
C LEU A 102 34.45 -13.38 35.22
N SER A 103 34.06 -14.62 35.00
CA SER A 103 34.84 -15.58 34.22
C SER A 103 34.98 -15.09 32.77
N PRO A 104 36.10 -15.34 32.08
CA PRO A 104 36.26 -14.94 30.69
C PRO A 104 35.16 -15.58 29.83
N PRO A 105 34.53 -14.82 28.90
CA PRO A 105 33.48 -15.35 28.06
C PRO A 105 34.04 -16.47 27.18
N ALA A 106 33.34 -17.60 27.15
CA ALA A 106 33.61 -18.65 26.18
C ALA A 106 33.54 -18.05 24.78
N VAL A 107 34.59 -18.25 23.98
CA VAL A 107 34.60 -17.88 22.57
C VAL A 107 33.56 -18.75 21.88
N LEU A 108 32.36 -18.19 21.70
CA LEU A 108 31.34 -18.78 20.85
C LEU A 108 31.78 -18.55 19.41
N THR A 109 32.26 -19.60 18.78
CA THR A 109 32.43 -19.63 17.33
C THR A 109 31.06 -19.33 16.71
N PRO A 110 30.92 -18.30 15.86
CA PRO A 110 29.66 -18.07 15.18
C PRO A 110 29.44 -19.25 14.23
N THR A 111 28.52 -20.14 14.60
CA THR A 111 27.91 -21.05 13.63
C THR A 111 27.26 -20.15 12.61
N LEU A 112 27.75 -20.17 11.36
CA LEU A 112 27.06 -19.57 10.24
C LEU A 112 25.72 -20.29 10.12
N THR A 113 24.67 -19.73 10.73
CA THR A 113 23.31 -20.07 10.39
C THR A 113 23.18 -19.62 8.93
N THR A 114 23.21 -20.57 8.00
CA THR A 114 22.65 -20.35 6.67
C THR A 114 21.25 -19.80 6.90
N THR A 115 21.09 -18.49 6.68
CA THR A 115 19.78 -17.88 6.53
C THR A 115 19.09 -18.69 5.46
N LEU A 116 18.08 -19.48 5.85
CA LEU A 116 17.12 -20.03 4.91
C LEU A 116 16.64 -18.83 4.10
N GLU A 117 17.06 -18.77 2.84
CA GLU A 117 16.55 -17.82 1.89
C GLU A 117 15.04 -18.08 1.83
N THR A 118 14.26 -17.18 2.42
CA THR A 118 12.82 -17.36 2.56
C THR A 118 12.21 -17.23 1.17
N LYS A 119 11.99 -18.37 0.52
CA LYS A 119 11.34 -18.45 -0.79
C LYS A 119 9.93 -17.88 -0.71
N ILE A 120 9.57 -17.04 -1.68
CA ILE A 120 8.20 -16.57 -1.88
C ILE A 120 7.33 -17.79 -2.22
N GLN A 121 6.32 -18.05 -1.40
CA GLN A 121 5.33 -19.12 -1.62
C GLN A 121 3.98 -18.56 -2.04
N HIS A 122 3.69 -17.31 -1.66
CA HIS A 122 2.43 -16.64 -1.92
C HIS A 122 2.66 -15.27 -2.54
N VAL A 123 1.79 -14.89 -3.47
CA VAL A 123 1.67 -13.53 -3.97
C VAL A 123 0.26 -13.04 -3.69
N VAL A 124 0.15 -11.93 -2.96
CA VAL A 124 -1.11 -11.23 -2.72
C VAL A 124 -1.08 -9.89 -3.44
N ILE A 125 -2.03 -9.67 -4.34
CA ILE A 125 -2.20 -8.41 -5.07
C ILE A 125 -3.42 -7.71 -4.50
N ILE A 126 -3.25 -6.50 -3.97
CA ILE A 126 -4.34 -5.64 -3.51
C ILE A 126 -4.49 -4.48 -4.49
N SER A 127 -5.66 -4.38 -5.11
CA SER A 127 -6.05 -3.24 -5.95
C SER A 127 -7.02 -2.35 -5.18
N ILE A 128 -6.67 -1.07 -5.03
CA ILE A 128 -7.56 -0.04 -4.46
C ILE A 128 -8.08 0.78 -5.65
N ASP A 129 -9.35 0.59 -6.00
CA ASP A 129 -9.95 1.14 -7.22
C ASP A 129 -9.94 2.68 -7.20
N GLY A 130 -9.48 3.31 -8.28
CA GLY A 130 -9.47 4.78 -8.41
C GLY A 130 -8.46 5.54 -7.52
N LEU A 131 -7.52 4.85 -6.88
CA LEU A 131 -6.51 5.44 -5.99
C LEU A 131 -5.39 6.13 -6.78
N ARG A 132 -5.27 7.45 -6.59
CA ARG A 132 -4.13 8.23 -7.09
C ARG A 132 -2.98 8.28 -6.08
N PRO A 133 -1.70 8.35 -6.53
CA PRO A 133 -0.55 8.54 -5.64
C PRO A 133 -0.59 9.82 -4.81
N ASP A 134 -1.08 10.92 -5.40
CA ASP A 134 -1.17 12.20 -4.68
C ASP A 134 -2.37 12.26 -3.73
N ALA A 135 -3.43 11.50 -3.98
CA ALA A 135 -4.51 11.27 -3.03
C ALA A 135 -4.02 10.43 -1.83
N LEU A 136 -3.23 9.38 -2.09
CA LEU A 136 -2.60 8.56 -1.06
C LEU A 136 -1.71 9.41 -0.16
N LEU A 137 -0.86 10.27 -0.75
CA LEU A 137 0.02 11.17 0.02
C LEU A 137 -0.74 12.20 0.86
N ALA A 138 -1.96 12.58 0.45
CA ALA A 138 -2.77 13.57 1.14
C ALA A 138 -3.67 12.98 2.24
N ALA A 139 -3.98 11.69 2.18
CA ALA A 139 -4.82 10.99 3.13
C ALA A 139 -4.04 10.55 4.38
N ASP A 140 -4.74 10.27 5.48
CA ASP A 140 -4.16 9.63 6.66
C ASP A 140 -4.18 8.11 6.44
N ALA A 141 -3.09 7.55 5.93
CA ALA A 141 -2.98 6.15 5.51
C ALA A 141 -1.77 5.45 6.17
N PRO A 142 -1.77 5.29 7.51
CA PRO A 142 -0.60 4.83 8.25
C PRO A 142 -0.18 3.39 7.92
N THR A 143 -1.09 2.53 7.44
CA THR A 143 -0.74 1.17 7.02
C THR A 143 0.06 1.21 5.72
N LEU A 144 -0.46 1.89 4.70
CA LEU A 144 0.18 2.05 3.40
C LEU A 144 1.50 2.82 3.53
N ASP A 145 1.58 3.84 4.39
CA ASP A 145 2.83 4.56 4.71
C ASP A 145 3.91 3.61 5.23
N ARG A 146 3.55 2.70 6.14
CA ARG A 146 4.49 1.68 6.65
C ARG A 146 4.91 0.70 5.57
N LEU A 147 4.01 0.31 4.66
CA LEU A 147 4.36 -0.57 3.54
C LEU A 147 5.31 0.12 2.56
N ILE A 148 5.10 1.42 2.28
CA ILE A 148 6.02 2.22 1.45
C ILE A 148 7.41 2.28 2.10
N ILE A 149 7.51 2.52 3.40
CA ILE A 149 8.79 2.56 4.13
C ILE A 149 9.45 1.19 4.14
N ALA A 150 8.68 0.11 4.32
CA ALA A 150 9.18 -1.25 4.42
C ALA A 150 9.48 -1.92 3.06
N GLY A 151 9.07 -1.31 1.95
CA GLY A 151 9.07 -1.94 0.63
C GLY A 151 9.73 -1.11 -0.47
N ALA A 152 9.43 -1.50 -1.70
CA ALA A 152 9.79 -0.80 -2.92
C ALA A 152 8.55 -0.11 -3.49
N TYR A 153 8.65 1.18 -3.81
CA TYR A 153 7.49 2.00 -4.18
C TYR A 153 7.74 2.82 -5.45
N SER A 154 6.76 2.84 -6.35
CA SER A 154 6.67 3.80 -7.45
C SER A 154 5.41 4.64 -7.32
N PRO A 155 5.53 5.97 -7.12
CA PRO A 155 4.40 6.90 -7.19
C PRO A 155 4.04 7.28 -8.64
N ASN A 156 4.74 6.73 -9.65
CA ASN A 156 4.60 7.15 -11.04
C ASN A 156 4.27 5.98 -11.98
N ALA A 157 3.84 4.83 -11.45
CA ALA A 157 3.41 3.71 -12.27
C ALA A 157 2.21 4.11 -13.14
N GLN A 158 2.07 3.49 -14.30
CA GLN A 158 1.08 3.86 -15.30
C GLN A 158 0.07 2.73 -15.53
N THR A 159 -1.22 3.06 -15.55
CA THR A 159 -2.22 2.16 -16.12
C THR A 159 -2.31 2.32 -17.64
N VAL A 160 -3.18 1.52 -18.23
CA VAL A 160 -3.48 1.51 -19.67
C VAL A 160 -4.24 2.75 -20.10
N LYS A 161 -4.28 3.00 -21.42
CA LYS A 161 -4.91 4.20 -21.97
C LYS A 161 -6.41 4.26 -21.75
N ILE A 162 -7.07 3.11 -21.80
CA ILE A 162 -8.47 2.95 -21.42
C ILE A 162 -8.48 2.75 -19.90
N SER A 163 -8.25 3.84 -19.16
CA SER A 163 -8.12 3.84 -17.69
C SER A 163 -9.47 3.69 -16.99
N GLU A 164 -10.22 2.68 -17.43
CA GLU A 164 -11.46 2.21 -16.83
C GLU A 164 -11.17 0.93 -16.04
N THR A 165 -12.00 0.66 -15.04
CA THR A 165 -11.78 -0.45 -14.11
C THR A 165 -11.54 -1.79 -14.79
N LEU A 166 -12.44 -2.22 -15.69
CA LEU A 166 -12.37 -3.56 -16.24
C LEU A 166 -11.20 -3.75 -17.24
N PRO A 167 -10.96 -2.85 -18.21
CA PRO A 167 -9.78 -2.93 -19.08
C PRO A 167 -8.46 -2.87 -18.31
N SER A 168 -8.37 -1.99 -17.30
CA SER A 168 -7.16 -1.84 -16.50
C SER A 168 -6.87 -3.08 -15.65
N HIS A 169 -7.87 -3.63 -14.98
CA HIS A 169 -7.71 -4.87 -14.23
C HIS A 169 -7.43 -6.07 -15.14
N ALA A 170 -8.06 -6.14 -16.32
CA ALA A 170 -7.76 -7.16 -17.31
C ALA A 170 -6.28 -7.11 -17.72
N SER A 171 -5.75 -5.92 -18.00
CA SER A 171 -4.32 -5.75 -18.29
C SER A 171 -3.44 -6.12 -17.10
N MET A 172 -3.84 -5.75 -15.88
CA MET A 172 -3.13 -6.07 -14.64
C MET A 172 -2.96 -7.57 -14.43
N VAL A 173 -3.99 -8.38 -14.72
CA VAL A 173 -3.98 -9.83 -14.51
C VAL A 173 -3.58 -10.65 -15.74
N SER A 174 -3.60 -10.07 -16.94
CA SER A 174 -3.22 -10.77 -18.19
C SER A 174 -1.82 -10.41 -18.69
N GLY A 175 -1.19 -9.37 -18.13
CA GLY A 175 0.15 -8.94 -18.54
C GLY A 175 0.23 -8.33 -19.95
N VAL A 176 -0.92 -8.06 -20.58
CA VAL A 176 -1.00 -7.47 -21.92
C VAL A 176 -1.92 -6.26 -21.95
N ILE A 177 -1.80 -5.44 -22.99
CA ILE A 177 -2.64 -4.24 -23.20
C ILE A 177 -4.07 -4.58 -23.65
N PRO A 178 -5.03 -3.63 -23.57
CA PRO A 178 -6.44 -3.85 -23.91
C PRO A 178 -6.69 -4.38 -25.31
N GLU A 179 -5.93 -3.92 -26.30
CA GLU A 179 -6.02 -4.36 -27.69
C GLU A 179 -5.69 -5.85 -27.86
N ARG A 180 -4.92 -6.43 -26.93
CA ARG A 180 -4.51 -7.83 -26.97
C ARG A 180 -5.46 -8.73 -26.21
N HIS A 181 -5.77 -8.42 -24.95
CA HIS A 181 -6.72 -9.22 -24.17
C HIS A 181 -8.18 -9.03 -24.63
N GLY A 182 -8.47 -7.97 -25.39
CA GLY A 182 -9.74 -7.75 -26.07
C GLY A 182 -10.86 -7.19 -25.19
N ILE A 183 -10.55 -6.69 -23.98
CA ILE A 183 -11.53 -6.03 -23.11
C ILE A 183 -11.31 -4.53 -23.17
N LEU A 184 -12.18 -3.84 -23.92
CA LEU A 184 -12.07 -2.41 -24.21
C LEU A 184 -13.20 -1.57 -23.58
N TRP A 185 -14.00 -2.17 -22.69
CA TRP A 185 -15.21 -1.57 -22.13
C TRP A 185 -15.25 -1.70 -20.60
N GLY A 186 -15.89 -0.73 -19.93
CA GLY A 186 -16.14 -0.76 -18.49
C GLY A 186 -17.53 -1.21 -18.05
N VAL A 187 -18.46 -1.48 -18.98
CA VAL A 187 -19.84 -1.93 -18.70
C VAL A 187 -20.07 -3.37 -19.17
N PRO A 188 -20.88 -4.19 -18.48
CA PRO A 188 -21.10 -5.59 -18.88
C PRO A 188 -21.53 -5.74 -20.34
N TYR A 189 -20.85 -6.63 -21.07
CA TYR A 189 -21.16 -6.93 -22.47
C TYR A 189 -21.76 -8.34 -22.57
N ILE A 190 -23.08 -8.41 -22.78
CA ILE A 190 -23.81 -9.67 -22.95
C ILE A 190 -23.42 -10.28 -24.31
N GLY A 191 -22.95 -11.53 -24.31
CA GLY A 191 -22.53 -12.24 -25.53
C GLY A 191 -21.04 -12.13 -25.85
N TRP A 192 -20.23 -11.61 -24.92
CA TRP A 192 -18.77 -11.61 -25.05
C TRP A 192 -18.19 -13.04 -25.16
N PRO A 193 -17.29 -13.33 -26.12
CA PRO A 193 -16.72 -14.67 -26.31
C PRO A 193 -15.67 -15.07 -25.26
N GLY A 194 -15.24 -14.17 -24.37
CA GLY A 194 -14.14 -14.39 -23.43
C GLY A 194 -12.91 -13.57 -23.75
N MET A 195 -11.98 -13.51 -22.80
CA MET A 195 -10.72 -12.78 -22.92
C MET A 195 -9.81 -13.52 -23.89
N ASN A 196 -9.01 -12.78 -24.66
CA ASN A 196 -7.92 -13.40 -25.41
C ASN A 196 -6.73 -13.67 -24.48
N GLY A 197 -6.18 -14.87 -24.57
CA GLY A 197 -5.00 -15.27 -23.80
C GLY A 197 -5.31 -15.60 -22.34
N PRO A 198 -4.29 -16.08 -21.60
CA PRO A 198 -4.43 -16.47 -20.21
C PRO A 198 -4.44 -15.27 -19.26
N THR A 199 -4.93 -15.47 -18.04
CA THR A 199 -4.60 -14.62 -16.89
C THR A 199 -3.51 -15.26 -16.05
N ILE A 200 -2.94 -14.52 -15.10
CA ILE A 200 -2.07 -15.06 -14.05
C ILE A 200 -2.71 -16.20 -13.28
N PHE A 201 -4.03 -16.18 -13.10
CA PHE A 201 -4.75 -17.26 -12.45
C PHE A 201 -4.71 -18.54 -13.28
N SER A 202 -4.96 -18.44 -14.59
CA SER A 202 -4.85 -19.59 -15.51
C SER A 202 -3.46 -20.20 -15.45
N LEU A 203 -2.41 -19.37 -15.53
CA LEU A 203 -1.02 -19.85 -15.52
C LEU A 203 -0.62 -20.45 -14.17
N ALA A 204 -1.03 -19.83 -13.05
CA ALA A 204 -0.77 -20.37 -11.72
C ALA A 204 -1.50 -21.70 -11.50
N HIS A 205 -2.78 -21.78 -11.84
CA HIS A 205 -3.59 -22.99 -11.70
C HIS A 205 -3.09 -24.12 -12.61
N GLU A 206 -2.72 -23.84 -13.86
CA GLU A 206 -2.10 -24.81 -14.77
C GLU A 206 -0.77 -25.36 -14.23
N ALA A 207 -0.02 -24.57 -13.47
CA ALA A 207 1.19 -25.00 -12.76
C ALA A 207 0.91 -25.77 -11.46
N GLY A 208 -0.37 -26.00 -11.11
CA GLY A 208 -0.79 -26.71 -9.91
C GLY A 208 -0.81 -25.85 -8.64
N LEU A 209 -0.75 -24.52 -8.78
CA LEU A 209 -0.83 -23.60 -7.65
C LEU A 209 -2.28 -23.21 -7.35
N SER A 210 -2.60 -23.07 -6.07
CA SER A 210 -3.92 -22.60 -5.63
C SER A 210 -4.11 -21.10 -5.84
N THR A 211 -5.33 -20.71 -6.20
CA THR A 211 -5.68 -19.36 -6.65
C THR A 211 -6.94 -18.83 -5.98
N ALA A 212 -6.98 -17.52 -5.72
CA ALA A 212 -8.20 -16.85 -5.26
C ALA A 212 -8.34 -15.44 -5.82
N MET A 213 -9.59 -15.02 -6.00
CA MET A 213 -9.96 -13.68 -6.41
C MET A 213 -11.13 -13.19 -5.56
N VAL A 214 -10.94 -12.04 -4.89
CA VAL A 214 -11.95 -11.37 -4.07
C VAL A 214 -12.17 -9.97 -4.62
N PHE A 215 -13.41 -9.60 -4.95
CA PHE A 215 -13.67 -8.33 -5.63
C PHE A 215 -15.06 -7.74 -5.39
N GLY A 216 -15.12 -6.40 -5.25
CA GLY A 216 -16.37 -5.68 -5.00
C GLY A 216 -17.09 -5.04 -6.19
N LYS A 217 -16.75 -5.39 -7.44
CA LYS A 217 -17.47 -4.94 -8.66
C LYS A 217 -17.77 -6.14 -9.55
N ASP A 218 -19.05 -6.45 -9.77
CA ASP A 218 -19.51 -7.64 -10.52
C ASP A 218 -18.80 -7.87 -11.86
N LYS A 219 -18.49 -6.79 -12.59
CA LYS A 219 -17.80 -6.86 -13.88
C LYS A 219 -16.41 -7.53 -13.81
N LEU A 220 -15.75 -7.56 -12.66
CA LEU A 220 -14.46 -8.24 -12.51
C LEU A 220 -14.57 -9.77 -12.59
N HIS A 221 -15.79 -10.33 -12.52
CA HIS A 221 -16.02 -11.75 -12.76
C HIS A 221 -15.55 -12.21 -14.15
N TYR A 222 -15.50 -11.32 -15.15
CA TYR A 222 -14.96 -11.63 -16.49
C TYR A 222 -13.47 -12.01 -16.49
N LEU A 223 -12.74 -11.72 -15.41
CA LEU A 223 -11.31 -12.02 -15.27
C LEU A 223 -11.05 -13.41 -14.66
N ALA A 224 -12.06 -14.00 -14.01
CA ALA A 224 -12.01 -15.36 -13.49
C ALA A 224 -12.36 -16.35 -14.61
N LEU A 225 -11.39 -16.61 -15.51
CA LEU A 225 -11.58 -17.55 -16.61
C LEU A 225 -11.98 -18.95 -16.11
N PRO A 226 -12.72 -19.75 -16.90
CA PRO A 226 -13.13 -21.10 -16.49
C PRO A 226 -11.94 -21.94 -16.00
N ASN A 227 -12.09 -22.59 -14.85
CA ASN A 227 -11.07 -23.44 -14.23
C ASN A 227 -9.73 -22.73 -13.97
N SER A 228 -9.74 -21.43 -13.64
CA SER A 228 -8.52 -20.67 -13.32
C SER A 228 -8.47 -20.16 -11.88
N VAL A 229 -9.61 -19.99 -11.21
CA VAL A 229 -9.71 -19.44 -9.85
C VAL A 229 -10.41 -20.46 -8.94
N ASP A 230 -9.70 -20.98 -7.93
CA ASP A 230 -10.25 -21.99 -7.01
C ASP A 230 -11.27 -21.40 -6.03
N GLN A 231 -10.99 -20.18 -5.55
CA GLN A 231 -11.87 -19.42 -4.67
C GLN A 231 -12.19 -18.06 -5.28
N CYS A 232 -13.37 -17.95 -5.89
CA CYS A 232 -13.86 -16.72 -6.50
C CYS A 232 -15.01 -16.15 -5.66
N LEU A 233 -14.72 -15.10 -4.88
CA LEU A 233 -15.69 -14.44 -4.02
C LEU A 233 -15.88 -13.00 -4.50
N GLY A 234 -16.90 -12.76 -5.32
CA GLY A 234 -17.18 -11.42 -5.80
C GLY A 234 -18.66 -11.15 -6.01
N SER A 235 -19.02 -9.92 -5.70
CA SER A 235 -20.35 -9.32 -5.83
C SER A 235 -20.17 -7.80 -5.97
N ASP A 236 -21.19 -7.08 -6.43
CA ASP A 236 -21.22 -5.62 -6.29
C ASP A 236 -21.47 -5.27 -4.81
N THR A 237 -20.38 -5.09 -4.06
CA THR A 237 -20.38 -4.85 -2.62
C THR A 237 -19.28 -3.87 -2.20
N HIS A 238 -19.25 -3.48 -0.93
CA HIS A 238 -18.38 -2.48 -0.33
C HIS A 238 -17.15 -3.09 0.37
N ASP A 239 -16.16 -2.25 0.67
CA ASP A 239 -14.86 -2.64 1.20
C ASP A 239 -14.92 -3.55 2.44
N PRO A 240 -15.83 -3.39 3.42
CA PRO A 240 -15.90 -4.29 4.58
C PRO A 240 -16.20 -5.75 4.21
N GLU A 241 -17.10 -5.98 3.25
CA GLU A 241 -17.42 -7.35 2.80
C GLU A 241 -16.23 -7.95 2.02
N ILE A 242 -15.50 -7.12 1.27
CA ILE A 242 -14.25 -7.54 0.61
C ILE A 242 -13.21 -7.95 1.63
N ARG A 243 -13.04 -7.19 2.71
CA ARG A 243 -12.18 -7.57 3.83
C ARG A 243 -12.62 -8.91 4.44
N ASP A 244 -13.90 -9.09 4.74
CA ASP A 244 -14.40 -10.36 5.33
C ASP A 244 -14.14 -11.56 4.43
N ASN A 245 -14.40 -11.42 3.13
CA ASN A 245 -14.16 -12.47 2.16
C ASN A 245 -12.66 -12.77 2.01
N ALA A 246 -11.81 -11.74 2.01
CA ALA A 246 -10.36 -11.93 1.97
C ALA A 246 -9.83 -12.63 3.23
N ILE A 247 -10.25 -12.20 4.43
CA ILE A 247 -9.91 -12.87 5.70
C ILE A 247 -10.34 -14.32 5.68
N LYS A 248 -11.57 -14.61 5.21
CA LYS A 248 -12.09 -15.97 5.09
C LYS A 248 -11.21 -16.85 4.19
N VAL A 249 -10.73 -16.32 3.06
CA VAL A 249 -9.80 -17.03 2.17
C VAL A 249 -8.47 -17.31 2.87
N ILE A 250 -7.89 -16.32 3.56
CA ILE A 250 -6.62 -16.48 4.29
C ILE A 250 -6.74 -17.55 5.39
N GLN A 251 -7.84 -17.52 6.15
CA GLN A 251 -8.13 -18.46 7.24
C GLN A 251 -8.35 -19.90 6.76
N ALA A 252 -8.87 -20.08 5.54
CA ALA A 252 -9.00 -21.40 4.92
C ALA A 252 -7.65 -21.97 4.44
N GLY A 253 -6.58 -21.17 4.47
CA GLY A 253 -5.27 -21.47 3.92
C GLY A 253 -4.95 -20.51 2.79
N LEU A 254 -3.91 -19.67 2.97
CA LEU A 254 -3.54 -18.66 1.98
C LEU A 254 -3.20 -19.33 0.63
N PRO A 255 -3.88 -18.96 -0.48
CA PRO A 255 -3.55 -19.44 -1.81
C PRO A 255 -2.16 -18.99 -2.25
N HIS A 256 -1.55 -19.70 -3.21
CA HIS A 256 -0.27 -19.26 -3.78
C HIS A 256 -0.41 -17.95 -4.55
N LEU A 257 -1.56 -17.70 -5.17
CA LEU A 257 -1.90 -16.43 -5.80
C LEU A 257 -3.26 -15.95 -5.34
N MET A 258 -3.31 -14.75 -4.75
CA MET A 258 -4.55 -14.13 -4.31
C MET A 258 -4.64 -12.70 -4.82
N PHE A 259 -5.80 -12.33 -5.34
CA PHE A 259 -6.12 -10.96 -5.73
C PHE A 259 -7.29 -10.44 -4.91
N VAL A 260 -7.17 -9.20 -4.41
CA VAL A 260 -8.17 -8.52 -3.60
C VAL A 260 -8.43 -7.14 -4.19
N HIS A 261 -9.69 -6.80 -4.43
CA HIS A 261 -10.10 -5.51 -5.01
C HIS A 261 -11.10 -4.78 -4.11
N PHE A 262 -10.68 -3.60 -3.63
CA PHE A 262 -11.46 -2.68 -2.82
C PHE A 262 -12.05 -1.55 -3.68
N PRO A 263 -13.38 -1.50 -3.88
CA PRO A 263 -14.03 -0.57 -4.82
C PRO A 263 -14.31 0.85 -4.31
N ASP A 264 -14.32 1.11 -3.00
CA ASP A 264 -15.05 2.29 -2.50
C ASP A 264 -14.33 3.62 -2.68
N VAL A 265 -12.99 3.64 -2.83
CA VAL A 265 -12.23 4.87 -3.13
C VAL A 265 -12.68 5.49 -4.46
N ASP A 266 -12.91 4.66 -5.47
CA ASP A 266 -13.48 5.06 -6.76
C ASP A 266 -14.95 5.47 -6.65
N ARG A 267 -15.80 4.67 -5.97
CA ARG A 267 -17.22 5.02 -5.79
C ARG A 267 -17.39 6.37 -5.10
N VAL A 268 -16.56 6.65 -4.09
CA VAL A 268 -16.54 7.94 -3.40
C VAL A 268 -15.97 9.03 -4.32
N GLY A 269 -14.98 8.73 -5.15
CA GLY A 269 -14.51 9.61 -6.23
C GLY A 269 -15.64 10.03 -7.18
N HIS A 270 -16.47 9.09 -7.62
CA HIS A 270 -17.65 9.38 -8.44
C HIS A 270 -18.73 10.18 -7.70
N GLY A 271 -18.96 9.92 -6.41
CA GLY A 271 -20.00 10.60 -5.64
C GLY A 271 -19.63 12.01 -5.15
N TYR A 272 -18.38 12.21 -4.74
CA TYR A 272 -17.92 13.41 -4.03
C TYR A 272 -16.77 14.14 -4.73
N GLY A 273 -16.20 13.51 -5.75
CA GLY A 273 -15.11 14.03 -6.54
C GLY A 273 -13.76 13.52 -6.09
N TRP A 274 -12.85 13.30 -7.06
CA TRP A 274 -11.46 12.98 -6.78
C TRP A 274 -10.77 14.13 -6.05
N MET A 275 -9.89 13.81 -5.10
CA MET A 275 -9.22 14.75 -4.19
C MET A 275 -10.17 15.50 -3.23
N SER A 276 -11.40 15.02 -3.05
CA SER A 276 -12.30 15.57 -2.03
C SER A 276 -11.93 15.06 -0.63
N PRO A 277 -12.30 15.79 0.45
CA PRO A 277 -12.17 15.28 1.82
C PRO A 277 -12.83 13.91 2.02
N ASN A 278 -13.97 13.66 1.35
CA ASN A 278 -14.64 12.37 1.40
C ASN A 278 -13.78 11.25 0.79
N GLN A 279 -13.11 11.50 -0.33
CA GLN A 279 -12.20 10.51 -0.91
C GLN A 279 -11.01 10.24 0.01
N PHE A 280 -10.45 11.25 0.68
CA PHE A 280 -9.39 11.00 1.67
C PHE A 280 -9.85 10.15 2.84
N LEU A 281 -11.08 10.35 3.33
CA LEU A 281 -11.67 9.49 4.36
C LEU A 281 -11.88 8.05 3.88
N ALA A 282 -12.27 7.86 2.61
CA ALA A 282 -12.37 6.52 2.02
C ALA A 282 -10.99 5.84 1.93
N ILE A 283 -9.93 6.58 1.58
CA ILE A 283 -8.55 6.07 1.57
C ILE A 283 -8.12 5.67 2.98
N THR A 284 -8.37 6.51 4.00
CA THR A 284 -8.11 6.16 5.41
C THR A 284 -8.90 4.94 5.85
N PHE A 285 -10.14 4.78 5.38
CA PHE A 285 -10.97 3.64 5.74
C PHE A 285 -10.41 2.33 5.15
N VAL A 286 -10.12 2.28 3.85
CA VAL A 286 -9.54 1.09 3.21
C VAL A 286 -8.14 0.77 3.74
N ASP A 287 -7.34 1.78 4.12
CA ASP A 287 -6.04 1.59 4.77
C ASP A 287 -6.16 0.75 6.06
N ASN A 288 -7.16 1.05 6.90
CA ASN A 288 -7.41 0.28 8.13
C ASN A 288 -7.82 -1.17 7.83
N LEU A 289 -8.66 -1.39 6.81
CA LEU A 289 -9.08 -2.73 6.39
C LEU A 289 -7.91 -3.55 5.84
N ILE A 290 -7.00 -2.90 5.09
CA ILE A 290 -5.74 -3.54 4.67
C ILE A 290 -4.90 -3.91 5.89
N GLY A 291 -4.85 -3.06 6.92
CA GLY A 291 -4.23 -3.38 8.20
C GLY A 291 -4.76 -4.67 8.85
N GLU A 292 -6.07 -4.90 8.79
CA GLU A 292 -6.70 -6.14 9.24
C GLU A 292 -6.26 -7.36 8.39
N LEU A 293 -6.15 -7.22 7.07
CA LEU A 293 -5.63 -8.29 6.20
C LEU A 293 -4.17 -8.64 6.53
N LEU A 294 -3.33 -7.62 6.77
CA LEU A 294 -1.93 -7.83 7.15
C LEU A 294 -1.80 -8.54 8.49
N LEU A 295 -2.68 -8.23 9.45
CA LEU A 295 -2.74 -8.92 10.72
C LEU A 295 -3.14 -10.40 10.54
N GLU A 296 -4.07 -10.69 9.64
CA GLU A 296 -4.46 -12.06 9.34
C GLU A 296 -3.34 -12.87 8.67
N LEU A 297 -2.58 -12.25 7.75
CA LEU A 297 -1.38 -12.85 7.17
C LEU A 297 -0.31 -13.17 8.22
N GLU A 298 -0.13 -12.29 9.21
CA GLU A 298 0.79 -12.53 10.34
C GLU A 298 0.30 -13.67 11.23
N ASN A 299 -0.98 -13.66 11.62
CA ASN A 299 -1.59 -14.70 12.46
C ASN A 299 -1.53 -16.08 11.80
N GLY A 300 -1.70 -16.14 10.48
CA GLY A 300 -1.57 -17.36 9.68
C GLY A 300 -0.12 -17.81 9.45
N GLY A 301 0.89 -17.03 9.88
CA GLY A 301 2.30 -17.34 9.69
C GLY A 301 2.79 -17.14 8.24
N TYR A 302 2.04 -16.42 7.40
CA TYR A 302 2.32 -16.23 5.99
C TYR A 302 3.20 -15.01 5.68
N ARG A 303 3.41 -14.11 6.66
CA ARG A 303 4.13 -12.84 6.45
C ARG A 303 5.51 -13.02 5.80
N ASN A 304 6.28 -14.01 6.26
CA ASN A 304 7.66 -14.22 5.80
C ASN A 304 7.77 -15.01 4.48
N SER A 305 6.65 -15.50 3.94
CA SER A 305 6.59 -16.25 2.67
C SER A 305 5.71 -15.57 1.61
N THR A 306 5.21 -14.37 1.89
CA THR A 306 4.28 -13.64 1.00
C THR A 306 4.93 -12.41 0.39
N LEU A 307 4.88 -12.32 -0.93
CA LEU A 307 5.04 -11.06 -1.65
C LEU A 307 3.69 -10.35 -1.71
N LEU A 308 3.59 -9.18 -1.11
CA LEU A 308 2.44 -8.30 -1.20
C LEU A 308 2.72 -7.22 -2.26
N ILE A 309 1.82 -7.07 -3.22
CA ILE A 309 1.79 -5.96 -4.17
C ILE A 309 0.52 -5.16 -3.90
N VAL A 310 0.63 -3.84 -3.68
CA VAL A 310 -0.54 -2.95 -3.59
C VAL A 310 -0.47 -1.92 -4.70
N THR A 311 -1.57 -1.76 -5.42
CA THR A 311 -1.64 -0.85 -6.57
C THR A 311 -3.07 -0.33 -6.78
N SER A 312 -3.28 0.33 -7.90
CA SER A 312 -4.58 0.78 -8.37
C SER A 312 -4.72 0.48 -9.86
N ASP A 313 -5.95 0.42 -10.33
CA ASP A 313 -6.29 0.25 -11.72
C ASP A 313 -6.30 1.56 -12.50
N HIS A 314 -6.68 2.68 -11.88
CA HIS A 314 -6.65 4.02 -12.47
C HIS A 314 -6.67 5.13 -11.40
N GLY A 315 -6.43 6.36 -11.85
CA GLY A 315 -6.71 7.58 -11.12
C GLY A 315 -8.07 8.17 -11.47
N GLY A 316 -8.20 9.49 -11.43
CA GLY A 316 -9.46 10.16 -11.78
C GLY A 316 -9.46 11.67 -11.52
N HIS A 317 -10.45 12.35 -12.09
CA HIS A 317 -10.58 13.80 -12.07
C HIS A 317 -12.05 14.24 -12.04
N GLY A 318 -12.33 15.33 -11.30
CA GLY A 318 -13.71 15.75 -11.09
C GLY A 318 -14.50 14.58 -10.50
N PHE A 319 -15.53 14.10 -11.20
CA PHE A 319 -16.38 12.97 -10.79
C PHE A 319 -16.28 11.76 -11.74
N ARG A 320 -15.19 11.66 -12.52
CA ARG A 320 -15.03 10.62 -13.55
C ARG A 320 -13.57 10.19 -13.71
N HIS A 321 -13.39 9.15 -14.51
CA HIS A 321 -12.11 8.65 -15.00
C HIS A 321 -12.34 8.03 -16.39
N GLY A 322 -11.26 7.58 -17.05
CA GLY A 322 -11.31 6.82 -18.31
C GLY A 322 -10.60 7.49 -19.49
N ASP A 323 -10.01 8.68 -19.27
CA ASP A 323 -9.30 9.43 -20.31
C ASP A 323 -7.82 8.96 -20.39
N ASP A 324 -7.19 9.04 -21.59
CA ASP A 324 -5.72 8.87 -21.75
C ASP A 324 -4.97 10.11 -21.23
N SER A 325 -5.22 10.46 -19.97
CA SER A 325 -4.69 11.64 -19.30
C SER A 325 -3.75 11.21 -18.17
N PRO A 326 -2.70 11.99 -17.86
CA PRO A 326 -1.78 11.64 -16.78
C PRO A 326 -2.45 11.43 -15.41
N ILE A 327 -3.54 12.17 -15.13
CA ILE A 327 -4.24 12.12 -13.84
C ILE A 327 -5.10 10.87 -13.67
N ASP A 328 -5.60 10.31 -14.77
CA ASP A 328 -6.33 9.04 -14.79
C ASP A 328 -5.37 7.85 -14.92
N ARG A 329 -4.19 8.07 -15.50
CA ARG A 329 -3.23 6.99 -15.78
C ARG A 329 -2.20 6.75 -14.69
N THR A 330 -1.88 7.75 -13.87
CA THR A 330 -0.84 7.60 -12.85
C THR A 330 -1.41 6.93 -11.60
N ILE A 331 -0.85 5.77 -11.26
CA ILE A 331 -1.28 4.88 -10.17
C ILE A 331 -0.12 4.62 -9.20
N PRO A 332 -0.38 4.34 -7.92
CA PRO A 332 0.65 3.86 -7.01
C PRO A 332 0.97 2.41 -7.34
N TRP A 333 2.23 2.01 -7.17
CA TRP A 333 2.62 0.61 -7.22
C TRP A 333 3.65 0.35 -6.13
N LEU A 334 3.34 -0.51 -5.17
CA LEU A 334 4.23 -0.86 -4.06
C LEU A 334 4.35 -2.37 -3.93
N ALA A 335 5.54 -2.83 -3.55
CA ALA A 335 5.80 -4.22 -3.23
C ALA A 335 6.55 -4.35 -1.91
N VAL A 336 6.17 -5.34 -1.10
CA VAL A 336 6.84 -5.68 0.17
C VAL A 336 6.77 -7.19 0.38
N GLY A 337 7.83 -7.77 0.92
CA GLY A 337 7.90 -9.22 1.11
C GLY A 337 9.34 -9.71 1.22
N PRO A 338 9.55 -11.02 1.34
CA PRO A 338 10.89 -11.59 1.39
C PRO A 338 11.64 -11.32 0.07
N GLY A 339 12.90 -10.92 0.20
CA GLY A 339 13.76 -10.56 -0.95
C GLY A 339 13.48 -9.19 -1.58
N VAL A 340 12.44 -8.45 -1.14
CA VAL A 340 12.15 -7.10 -1.65
C VAL A 340 13.03 -6.05 -0.97
N LYS A 341 13.58 -5.12 -1.75
CA LYS A 341 14.31 -3.94 -1.28
C LYS A 341 13.43 -3.08 -0.40
N GLN A 342 13.96 -2.66 0.74
CA GLN A 342 13.24 -1.85 1.72
C GLN A 342 13.57 -0.36 1.56
N GLY A 343 12.56 0.50 1.65
CA GLY A 343 12.69 1.95 1.66
C GLY A 343 13.20 2.53 0.34
N VAL A 344 12.98 1.85 -0.79
CA VAL A 344 13.43 2.31 -2.11
C VAL A 344 12.28 2.90 -2.92
N THR A 345 12.53 4.07 -3.52
CA THR A 345 11.66 4.59 -4.58
C THR A 345 12.20 4.12 -5.92
N LEU A 346 11.37 3.43 -6.69
CA LEU A 346 11.73 2.83 -7.97
C LEU A 346 11.85 3.91 -9.04
N GLY A 347 12.93 3.84 -9.83
CA GLY A 347 13.19 4.75 -10.94
C GLY A 347 12.73 4.21 -12.31
N SER A 348 12.41 2.92 -12.39
CA SER A 348 11.93 2.27 -13.61
C SER A 348 10.52 2.71 -13.99
N SER A 349 10.23 2.63 -15.29
CA SER A 349 8.87 2.74 -15.80
C SER A 349 8.12 1.46 -15.50
N ILE A 350 7.08 1.54 -14.67
CA ILE A 350 6.22 0.43 -14.30
C ILE A 350 4.84 0.68 -14.90
N ASN A 351 4.25 -0.34 -15.51
CA ASN A 351 2.89 -0.35 -16.00
C ASN A 351 2.04 -1.35 -15.23
N THR A 352 0.72 -1.17 -15.22
CA THR A 352 -0.21 -2.07 -14.51
C THR A 352 -0.05 -3.54 -14.93
N TYR A 353 0.22 -3.79 -16.22
CA TYR A 353 0.45 -5.13 -16.78
C TYR A 353 1.80 -5.75 -16.37
N ASP A 354 2.73 -5.00 -15.77
CA ASP A 354 3.96 -5.55 -15.17
C ASP A 354 3.66 -6.31 -13.86
N THR A 355 2.50 -6.04 -13.22
CA THR A 355 2.07 -6.71 -11.98
C THR A 355 1.93 -8.20 -12.17
N ALA A 356 1.24 -8.63 -13.24
CA ALA A 356 1.08 -10.04 -13.59
C ALA A 356 2.44 -10.73 -13.81
N ALA A 357 3.32 -10.10 -14.60
CA ALA A 357 4.64 -10.64 -14.89
C ALA A 357 5.50 -10.76 -13.63
N THR A 358 5.41 -9.77 -12.73
CA THR A 358 6.11 -9.77 -11.44
C THR A 358 5.62 -10.89 -10.52
N ALA A 359 4.30 -11.12 -10.47
CA ALA A 359 3.71 -12.21 -9.68
C ALA A 359 4.17 -13.59 -10.16
N LEU A 360 4.15 -13.84 -11.49
CA LEU A 360 4.65 -15.10 -12.05
C LEU A 360 6.14 -15.31 -11.76
N TYR A 361 6.95 -14.26 -11.96
CA TYR A 361 8.38 -14.31 -11.66
C TYR A 361 8.64 -14.66 -10.19
N ALA A 362 7.91 -14.03 -9.27
CA ALA A 362 8.03 -14.28 -7.83
C ALA A 362 7.62 -15.70 -7.43
N LEU A 363 6.66 -16.30 -8.13
CA LEU A 363 6.24 -17.69 -7.96
C LEU A 363 7.12 -18.70 -8.73
N GLU A 364 8.22 -18.24 -9.34
CA GLU A 364 9.11 -19.04 -10.18
C GLU A 364 8.39 -19.70 -11.38
N LEU A 365 7.33 -19.08 -11.87
CA LEU A 365 6.59 -19.49 -13.06
C LEU A 365 7.12 -18.78 -14.32
N PRO A 366 7.09 -19.44 -15.49
CA PRO A 366 7.49 -18.81 -16.74
C PRO A 366 6.57 -17.65 -17.08
N VAL A 367 7.16 -16.50 -17.39
CA VAL A 367 6.45 -15.34 -17.92
C VAL A 367 6.34 -15.51 -19.44
N PRO A 368 5.15 -15.48 -20.04
CA PRO A 368 5.00 -15.60 -21.49
C PRO A 368 5.83 -14.54 -22.24
N GLU A 369 6.64 -14.97 -23.19
CA GLU A 369 7.59 -14.08 -23.90
C GLU A 369 6.88 -12.96 -24.66
N ASP A 370 5.67 -13.24 -25.13
CA ASP A 370 4.85 -12.33 -25.90
C ASP A 370 4.10 -11.32 -25.03
N TRP A 371 4.12 -11.41 -23.70
CA TRP A 371 3.51 -10.41 -22.84
C TRP A 371 4.16 -9.03 -22.99
N ASP A 372 3.32 -8.00 -22.98
CA ASP A 372 3.79 -6.61 -22.98
C ASP A 372 4.46 -6.28 -21.65
N GLY A 373 3.91 -6.82 -20.55
CA GLY A 373 4.45 -6.67 -19.22
C GLY A 373 5.74 -7.43 -18.98
N LYS A 374 6.62 -6.81 -18.19
CA LYS A 374 7.90 -7.37 -17.78
C LYS A 374 7.96 -7.41 -16.26
N PRO A 375 8.57 -8.46 -15.65
CA PRO A 375 8.72 -8.49 -14.21
C PRO A 375 9.51 -7.27 -13.74
N VAL A 376 9.04 -6.62 -12.68
CA VAL A 376 9.74 -5.50 -12.05
C VAL A 376 10.87 -6.07 -11.18
N THR A 377 11.91 -6.61 -11.82
CA THR A 377 13.01 -7.29 -11.12
C THR A 377 13.86 -6.34 -10.26
N GLU A 378 13.77 -5.03 -10.51
CA GLU A 378 14.43 -4.00 -9.71
C GLU A 378 14.06 -4.10 -8.22
N ILE A 379 12.89 -4.63 -7.86
CA ILE A 379 12.48 -4.73 -6.46
C ILE A 379 13.28 -5.77 -5.68
N PHE A 380 13.86 -6.79 -6.32
CA PHE A 380 14.53 -7.90 -5.63
C PHE A 380 16.00 -7.57 -5.31
N GLN A 381 16.50 -8.12 -4.18
CA GLN A 381 17.87 -7.98 -3.68
C GLN A 381 18.83 -9.04 -4.22
#